data_AF-A0A4Q2YW10-F1
#
_entry.id   AF-A0A4Q2YW10-F1
#
_cell.length_a   1.000
_cell.length_b   1.000
_cell.length_c   1.000
_cell.angle_alpha   90.00
_cell.angle_beta   90.00
_cell.angle_gamma   90.00
#
_symmetry.space_group_name_H-M   'P 1'
#
loop_
_entity.id
_entity.type
_entity.pdbx_description
1 polymer ?
#
loop_
_entity_poly.entity_id
_entity_poly.type
_entity_poly.pdbx_seq_one_letter_code
_entity_poly.pdbx_strand_id
1 'polypeptide(L)'
;MTSHNAGAPHYSPFTIGGGLIFVSGQLPLRPGRDTSLTDAPFKVQAEQTLRNLQAVLQDAGAELAQVIKTTVYLSDIADWNELDEVYGKFFGAVRPSRSVVPTGPLHFGFRIEIEAIALATKESPPASLGFAAVLIALIAGIYFGFAVVNGSPRDQLVEFNVSGVFAVSGLLGLLYWPVLLPLAYFAHAAWDLAHHNRARLPLVAIPQWYVPWCVVIDVIVGAGLLIIWRSDGLI
;
A
#
# COMPACT_ATOMS: atom_id res chain seq x y z
N MET A 1 16.66 7.62 2.21
CA MET A 1 17.95 8.27 1.89
C MET A 1 19.03 7.47 2.59
N THR A 2 19.80 6.71 1.82
CA THR A 2 20.86 5.81 2.32
C THR A 2 22.12 6.59 2.65
N SER A 3 22.71 6.34 3.82
CA SER A 3 24.00 6.91 4.23
C SER A 3 25.11 6.44 3.30
N HIS A 4 25.86 7.38 2.72
CA HIS A 4 27.09 7.13 1.97
C HIS A 4 28.19 6.62 2.90
N ASN A 5 28.33 5.30 3.04
CA ASN A 5 29.57 4.68 3.53
C ASN A 5 30.46 4.37 2.32
N ALA A 6 31.57 5.08 2.20
CA ALA A 6 32.61 4.78 1.23
C ALA A 6 33.14 3.35 1.51
N GLY A 7 32.86 2.40 0.60
CA GLY A 7 33.25 0.99 0.72
C GLY A 7 32.08 0.00 0.78
N ALA A 8 30.83 0.45 0.84
CA ALA A 8 29.67 -0.44 0.69
C ALA A 8 29.48 -0.87 -0.78
N PRO A 9 28.98 -2.09 -1.03
CA PRO A 9 28.60 -2.52 -2.38
C PRO A 9 27.60 -1.56 -3.05
N HIS A 10 27.73 -1.34 -4.35
CA HIS A 10 26.87 -0.41 -5.11
C HIS A 10 25.55 -1.07 -5.55
N TYR A 11 24.78 -1.56 -4.60
CA TYR A 11 23.42 -2.07 -4.80
C TYR A 11 22.61 -1.98 -3.49
N SER A 12 21.29 -2.06 -3.59
CA SER A 12 20.40 -2.19 -2.42
C SER A 12 19.89 -3.63 -2.32
N PRO A 13 19.71 -4.21 -1.11
CA PRO A 13 19.14 -5.54 -0.96
C PRO A 13 17.79 -5.70 -1.69
N PHE A 14 17.00 -4.62 -1.68
CA PHE A 14 15.80 -4.49 -2.49
C PHE A 14 15.53 -3.01 -2.83
N THR A 15 14.64 -2.80 -3.80
CA THR A 15 14.01 -1.49 -4.09
C THR A 15 12.51 -1.67 -4.33
N ILE A 16 11.73 -0.62 -4.10
CA ILE A 16 10.28 -0.65 -4.30
C ILE A 16 9.91 0.41 -5.33
N GLY A 17 9.15 0.02 -6.35
CA GLY A 17 8.70 0.92 -7.41
C GLY A 17 7.59 0.29 -8.26
N GLY A 18 6.58 1.09 -8.62
CA GLY A 18 5.48 0.62 -9.48
C GLY A 18 4.65 -0.54 -8.89
N GLY A 19 4.48 -0.59 -7.56
CA GLY A 19 3.78 -1.69 -6.88
C GLY A 19 4.57 -2.99 -6.78
N LEU A 20 5.85 -2.98 -7.17
CA LEU A 20 6.73 -4.14 -7.15
C LEU A 20 7.89 -3.94 -6.18
N ILE A 21 8.36 -5.04 -5.62
CA ILE A 21 9.59 -5.17 -4.87
C ILE A 21 10.59 -5.90 -5.77
N PHE A 22 11.70 -5.25 -6.08
CA PHE A 22 12.83 -5.84 -6.80
C PHE A 22 13.89 -6.24 -5.79
N VAL A 23 14.08 -7.55 -5.59
CA VAL A 23 15.07 -8.12 -4.66
C VAL A 23 16.35 -8.42 -5.44
N SER A 24 17.47 -7.87 -4.98
CA SER A 24 18.79 -8.16 -5.54
C SER A 24 19.16 -9.63 -5.36
N GLY A 25 20.15 -10.11 -6.10
CA GLY A 25 20.63 -11.48 -6.00
C GLY A 25 21.04 -11.87 -4.57
N GLN A 26 20.43 -12.94 -4.06
CA GLN A 26 20.69 -13.49 -2.74
C GLN A 26 21.66 -14.65 -2.88
N LEU A 27 22.79 -14.53 -2.18
CA LEU A 27 23.81 -15.57 -2.06
C LEU A 27 23.66 -16.33 -0.74
N PRO A 28 24.24 -17.53 -0.60
CA PRO A 28 24.15 -18.36 0.61
C PRO A 28 25.09 -17.86 1.72
N LEU A 29 25.05 -16.56 2.03
CA LEU A 29 25.81 -15.96 3.12
C LEU A 29 25.08 -16.16 4.45
N ARG A 30 25.79 -16.62 5.48
CA ARG A 30 25.27 -16.59 6.86
C ARG A 30 25.56 -15.23 7.51
N PRO A 31 24.69 -14.72 8.39
CA PRO A 31 25.02 -13.58 9.24
C PRO A 31 26.05 -13.98 10.32
N GLY A 32 26.96 -13.08 10.68
CA GLY A 32 27.92 -13.27 11.80
C GLY A 32 29.38 -13.41 11.39
N ARG A 33 30.24 -13.95 12.29
CA ARG A 33 31.62 -14.35 11.97
C ARG A 33 31.61 -15.82 11.55
N ASP A 34 32.37 -16.16 10.50
CA ASP A 34 32.39 -17.47 9.81
C ASP A 34 31.16 -17.75 8.93
N THR A 35 31.12 -17.06 7.79
CA THR A 35 29.93 -16.96 6.92
C THR A 35 30.03 -17.79 5.64
N SER A 36 31.16 -18.48 5.42
CA SER A 36 31.42 -19.16 4.16
C SER A 36 30.67 -20.49 4.08
N LEU A 37 29.83 -20.63 3.06
CA LEU A 37 29.18 -21.88 2.66
C LEU A 37 29.73 -22.45 1.35
N THR A 38 30.87 -21.95 0.88
CA THR A 38 31.43 -22.32 -0.43
C THR A 38 31.60 -23.83 -0.57
N ASP A 39 32.13 -24.49 0.47
CA ASP A 39 32.38 -25.93 0.50
C ASP A 39 31.19 -26.75 1.03
N ALA A 40 30.07 -26.11 1.37
CA ALA A 40 28.89 -26.81 1.85
C ALA A 40 28.16 -27.55 0.72
N PRO A 41 27.44 -28.66 1.01
CA PRO A 41 26.58 -29.31 0.03
C PRO A 41 25.60 -28.33 -0.60
N PHE A 42 25.25 -28.53 -1.87
CA PHE A 42 24.38 -27.62 -2.62
C PHE A 42 23.08 -27.33 -1.88
N LYS A 43 22.41 -28.37 -1.36
CA LYS A 43 21.21 -28.25 -0.54
C LYS A 43 21.32 -27.22 0.60
N VAL A 44 22.46 -27.20 1.31
CA VAL A 44 22.71 -26.25 2.41
C VAL A 44 22.85 -24.82 1.88
N GLN A 45 23.50 -24.65 0.73
CA GLN A 45 23.60 -23.36 0.07
C GLN A 45 22.20 -22.90 -0.38
N ALA A 46 21.43 -23.75 -1.05
CA ALA A 46 20.08 -23.42 -1.53
C ALA A 46 19.14 -23.03 -0.38
N GLU A 47 19.16 -23.77 0.73
CA GLU A 47 18.37 -23.43 1.92
C GLU A 47 18.77 -22.06 2.50
N GLN A 48 20.06 -21.76 2.59
CA GLN A 48 20.51 -20.46 3.10
C GLN A 48 20.13 -19.32 2.16
N THR A 49 20.29 -19.50 0.84
CA THR A 49 19.90 -18.51 -0.17
C THR A 49 18.41 -18.18 -0.07
N LEU A 50 17.55 -19.19 0.09
CA LEU A 50 16.11 -18.98 0.22
C LEU A 50 15.72 -18.34 1.57
N ARG A 51 16.45 -18.62 2.66
CA ARG A 51 16.28 -17.90 3.93
C ARG A 51 16.66 -16.42 3.80
N ASN A 52 17.75 -16.13 3.08
CA ASN A 52 18.18 -14.75 2.84
C ASN A 52 17.15 -14.00 1.98
N LEU A 53 16.63 -14.63 0.93
CA LEU A 53 15.51 -14.09 0.15
C LEU A 53 14.29 -13.80 1.02
N GLN A 54 13.89 -14.74 1.88
CA GLN A 54 12.78 -14.54 2.79
C GLN A 54 13.01 -13.37 3.75
N ALA A 55 14.21 -13.25 4.31
CA ALA A 55 14.56 -12.14 5.20
C ALA A 55 14.50 -10.78 4.49
N VAL A 56 15.04 -10.69 3.26
CA VAL A 56 14.99 -9.46 2.47
C VAL A 56 13.55 -9.08 2.08
N LEU A 57 12.71 -10.06 1.76
CA LEU A 57 11.28 -9.81 1.53
C LEU A 57 10.59 -9.29 2.80
N GLN A 58 10.89 -9.88 3.97
CA GLN A 58 10.34 -9.44 5.25
C GLN A 58 10.75 -8.00 5.58
N ASP A 59 12.02 -7.64 5.36
CA ASP A 59 12.51 -6.26 5.51
C ASP A 59 11.81 -5.28 4.55
N ALA A 60 11.38 -5.77 3.38
CA ALA A 60 10.57 -5.03 2.42
C ALA A 60 9.06 -5.03 2.73
N GLY A 61 8.63 -5.67 3.83
CA GLY A 61 7.23 -5.78 4.25
C GLY A 61 6.42 -6.83 3.49
N ALA A 62 7.07 -7.80 2.84
CA ALA A 62 6.45 -8.85 2.05
C ALA A 62 6.86 -10.26 2.50
N GLU A 63 6.16 -11.26 1.96
CA GLU A 63 6.43 -12.69 2.18
C GLU A 63 6.64 -13.46 0.87
N LEU A 64 7.09 -14.72 0.96
CA LEU A 64 7.31 -15.59 -0.21
C LEU A 64 6.05 -15.77 -1.06
N ALA A 65 4.86 -15.68 -0.46
CA ALA A 65 3.59 -15.78 -1.18
C ALA A 65 3.34 -14.63 -2.17
N GLN A 66 4.03 -13.50 -2.00
CA GLN A 66 3.92 -12.35 -2.89
C GLN A 66 4.92 -12.39 -4.05
N VAL A 67 5.83 -13.36 -4.08
CA VAL A 67 6.83 -13.49 -5.15
C VAL A 67 6.16 -13.98 -6.42
N ILE A 68 6.28 -13.19 -7.49
CA ILE A 68 5.67 -13.48 -8.80
C ILE A 68 6.70 -13.96 -9.84
N LYS A 69 7.98 -13.62 -9.64
CA LYS A 69 9.09 -14.07 -10.49
C LYS A 69 10.34 -14.32 -9.66
N THR A 70 11.05 -15.39 -9.96
CA THR A 70 12.45 -15.60 -9.52
C THR A 70 13.36 -15.87 -10.71
N THR A 71 14.61 -15.41 -10.63
CA THR A 71 15.69 -15.88 -11.51
C THR A 71 16.72 -16.57 -10.63
N VAL A 72 16.98 -17.84 -10.92
CA VAL A 72 17.95 -18.67 -10.17
C VAL A 72 19.18 -18.85 -11.04
N TYR A 73 20.32 -18.40 -10.55
CA TYR A 73 21.61 -18.63 -11.19
C TYR A 73 22.27 -19.83 -10.53
N LEU A 74 22.73 -20.79 -11.34
CA LEU A 74 23.42 -22.00 -10.88
C LEU A 74 24.83 -22.04 -11.44
N SER A 75 25.80 -22.43 -10.61
CA SER A 75 27.16 -22.64 -11.11
C SER A 75 27.27 -23.86 -12.01
N ASP A 76 26.47 -24.89 -11.72
CA ASP A 76 26.36 -26.12 -12.49
C ASP A 76 24.89 -26.53 -12.58
N ILE A 77 24.44 -26.89 -13.78
CA ILE A 77 23.05 -27.31 -14.01
C ILE A 77 22.75 -28.69 -13.40
N ALA A 78 23.77 -29.46 -13.04
CA ALA A 78 23.63 -30.74 -12.35
C ALA A 78 22.84 -30.62 -11.02
N ASP A 79 22.81 -29.43 -10.41
CA ASP A 79 22.11 -29.15 -9.16
C ASP A 79 20.58 -28.97 -9.30
N TRP A 80 20.03 -29.07 -10.51
CA TRP A 80 18.62 -28.81 -10.79
C TRP A 80 17.65 -29.58 -9.87
N ASN A 81 17.88 -30.88 -9.69
CA ASN A 81 16.96 -31.72 -8.93
C ASN A 81 16.97 -31.39 -7.44
N GLU A 82 18.15 -31.09 -6.88
CA GLU A 82 18.26 -30.64 -5.49
C GLU A 82 17.62 -29.25 -5.31
N LEU A 83 17.78 -28.36 -6.30
CA LEU A 83 17.12 -27.06 -6.31
C LEU A 83 15.60 -27.22 -6.23
N ASP A 84 15.01 -28.07 -7.08
CA ASP A 84 13.57 -28.27 -7.12
C ASP A 84 13.02 -28.81 -5.79
N GLU A 85 13.75 -29.69 -5.12
CA GLU A 85 13.37 -30.21 -3.81
C GLU A 85 13.34 -29.10 -2.74
N VAL A 86 14.40 -28.30 -2.64
CA VAL A 86 14.50 -27.24 -1.62
C VAL A 86 13.55 -26.09 -1.95
N TYR A 87 13.53 -25.64 -3.19
CA TYR A 87 12.69 -24.54 -3.66
C TYR A 87 11.22 -24.85 -3.42
N GLY A 88 10.76 -26.06 -3.75
CA GLY A 88 9.39 -26.49 -3.52
C GLY A 88 8.98 -26.48 -2.05
N LYS A 89 9.89 -26.84 -1.13
CA LYS A 89 9.65 -26.79 0.32
C LYS A 89 9.47 -25.36 0.84
N PHE A 90 10.25 -24.40 0.32
CA PHE A 90 10.16 -23.00 0.75
C PHE A 90 8.93 -22.29 0.21
N PHE A 91 8.59 -22.48 -1.07
CA PHE A 91 7.44 -21.82 -1.69
C PHE A 91 6.11 -22.53 -1.42
N GLY A 92 6.14 -23.81 -1.03
CA GLY A 92 4.93 -24.58 -0.73
C GLY A 92 3.98 -24.66 -1.92
N ALA A 93 2.76 -24.14 -1.75
CA ALA A 93 1.76 -24.11 -2.82
C ALA A 93 2.02 -23.02 -3.87
N VAL A 94 2.83 -22.00 -3.53
CA VAL A 94 3.13 -20.86 -4.40
C VAL A 94 4.07 -21.33 -5.51
N ARG A 95 3.81 -20.91 -6.75
CA ARG A 95 4.64 -21.26 -7.91
C ARG A 95 4.94 -19.99 -8.73
N PRO A 96 5.95 -19.20 -8.33
CA PRO A 96 6.34 -18.03 -9.10
C PRO A 96 6.78 -18.44 -10.50
N SER A 97 6.63 -17.53 -11.47
CA SER A 97 7.36 -17.69 -12.73
C SER A 97 8.85 -17.83 -12.42
N ARG A 98 9.54 -18.77 -13.08
CA ARG A 98 10.94 -19.07 -12.75
C ARG A 98 11.78 -19.25 -14.00
N SER A 99 12.96 -18.63 -13.98
CA SER A 99 14.04 -18.90 -14.93
C SER A 99 15.21 -19.49 -14.15
N VAL A 100 15.85 -20.52 -14.69
CA VAL A 100 17.07 -21.10 -14.12
C VAL A 100 18.17 -20.95 -15.16
N VAL A 101 19.27 -20.29 -14.80
CA VAL A 101 20.34 -19.90 -15.71
C VAL A 101 21.65 -20.50 -15.21
N PRO A 102 22.25 -21.46 -15.94
CA PRO A 102 23.61 -21.90 -15.64
C PRO A 102 24.61 -20.82 -16.06
N THR A 103 25.38 -20.30 -15.10
CA THR A 103 26.28 -19.15 -15.28
C THR A 103 27.77 -19.50 -15.19
N GLY A 104 28.11 -20.70 -14.72
CA GLY A 104 29.46 -21.00 -14.26
C GLY A 104 29.73 -20.34 -12.89
N PRO A 105 31.00 -20.12 -12.51
CA PRO A 105 31.36 -19.69 -11.15
C PRO A 105 30.63 -18.42 -10.70
N LEU A 106 29.93 -18.48 -9.57
CA LEU A 106 29.31 -17.32 -8.94
C LEU A 106 30.28 -16.65 -7.95
N HIS A 107 29.88 -15.49 -7.43
CA HIS A 107 30.67 -14.75 -6.46
C HIS A 107 31.01 -15.61 -5.22
N PHE A 108 32.22 -15.47 -4.70
CA PHE A 108 32.76 -16.27 -3.57
C PHE A 108 32.80 -17.80 -3.78
N GLY A 109 32.63 -18.28 -5.02
CA GLY A 109 32.64 -19.72 -5.34
C GLY A 109 31.34 -20.44 -4.97
N PHE A 110 30.26 -19.70 -4.68
CA PHE A 110 28.97 -20.30 -4.40
C PHE A 110 28.36 -20.97 -5.63
N ARG A 111 27.39 -21.85 -5.37
CA ARG A 111 26.74 -22.67 -6.40
C ARG A 111 25.35 -22.18 -6.79
N ILE A 112 24.79 -21.24 -6.02
CA ILE A 112 23.45 -20.70 -6.25
C ILE A 112 23.36 -19.22 -5.87
N GLU A 113 22.65 -18.46 -6.70
CA GLU A 113 22.19 -17.10 -6.41
C GLU A 113 20.72 -16.97 -6.85
N ILE A 114 19.87 -16.29 -6.09
CA ILE A 114 18.46 -16.09 -6.44
C ILE A 114 18.08 -14.61 -6.32
N GLU A 115 17.59 -14.02 -7.41
CA GLU A 115 16.86 -12.74 -7.39
C GLU A 115 15.34 -12.99 -7.47
N ALA A 116 14.55 -12.00 -7.03
CA ALA A 116 13.10 -12.11 -7.06
C ALA A 116 12.41 -10.77 -7.35
N ILE A 117 11.21 -10.88 -7.93
CA ILE A 117 10.24 -9.79 -8.02
C ILE A 117 9.00 -10.22 -7.25
N ALA A 118 8.55 -9.38 -6.33
CA ALA A 118 7.34 -9.58 -5.54
C ALA A 118 6.37 -8.41 -5.67
N LEU A 119 5.09 -8.65 -5.37
CA LEU A 119 4.10 -7.58 -5.19
C LEU A 119 4.36 -6.88 -3.87
N ALA A 120 4.35 -5.54 -3.85
CA ALA A 120 4.35 -4.79 -2.60
C ALA A 120 2.95 -4.85 -1.96
N THR A 121 2.85 -5.40 -0.75
CA THR A 121 1.61 -5.52 0.07
C THR A 121 1.01 -4.17 0.42
N LYS A 122 1.82 -3.11 0.46
CA LYS A 122 1.33 -1.74 0.51
C LYS A 122 1.23 -1.23 -0.91
N GLU A 123 0.07 -1.42 -1.53
CA GLU A 123 -0.41 -0.33 -2.36
C GLU A 123 -0.34 0.93 -1.48
N SER A 124 0.36 1.96 -1.96
CA SER A 124 0.12 3.29 -1.38
C SER A 124 -1.39 3.48 -1.38
N PRO A 125 -2.01 3.97 -0.28
CA PRO A 125 -3.45 4.15 -0.27
C PRO A 125 -3.85 4.81 -1.58
N PRO A 126 -4.82 4.25 -2.33
CA PRO A 126 -5.04 4.69 -3.70
C PRO A 126 -5.20 6.21 -3.67
N ALA A 127 -4.69 6.92 -4.67
CA ALA A 127 -4.74 8.39 -4.66
C ALA A 127 -6.16 8.94 -4.38
N SER A 128 -7.19 8.14 -4.73
CA SER A 128 -8.59 8.35 -4.36
C SER A 128 -8.86 8.47 -2.86
N LEU A 129 -8.14 7.76 -1.97
CA LEU A 129 -8.32 7.86 -0.51
C LEU A 129 -7.88 9.23 0.00
N GLY A 130 -6.67 9.65 -0.36
CA GLY A 130 -6.16 10.98 -0.01
C GLY A 130 -7.03 12.08 -0.60
N PHE A 131 -7.42 11.94 -1.88
CA PHE A 131 -8.31 12.87 -2.54
C PHE A 131 -9.69 12.96 -1.87
N ALA A 132 -10.32 11.83 -1.55
CA ALA A 132 -11.60 11.78 -0.87
C ALA A 132 -11.53 12.42 0.53
N ALA A 133 -10.48 12.17 1.29
CA ALA A 133 -10.27 12.78 2.61
C ALA A 133 -10.12 14.31 2.52
N VAL A 134 -9.36 14.80 1.52
CA VAL A 134 -9.22 16.25 1.26
C VAL A 134 -10.58 16.87 0.92
N LEU A 135 -11.37 16.24 0.06
CA LEU A 135 -12.69 16.75 -0.31
C LEU A 135 -13.65 16.80 0.90
N ILE A 136 -13.67 15.77 1.75
CA ILE A 136 -14.44 15.80 3.01
C ILE A 136 -13.95 16.92 3.94
N ALA A 137 -12.64 17.17 4.01
CA ALA A 137 -12.11 18.30 4.77
C ALA A 137 -12.49 19.66 4.17
N LEU A 138 -12.61 19.77 2.85
CA LEU A 138 -13.13 20.98 2.18
C LEU A 138 -14.61 21.21 2.51
N ILE A 139 -15.42 20.14 2.53
CA ILE A 139 -16.80 20.22 3.03
C ILE A 139 -16.79 20.77 4.46
N ALA A 140 -16.02 20.19 5.38
CA ALA A 140 -15.89 20.70 6.74
C ALA A 140 -15.49 22.19 6.80
N GLY A 141 -14.61 22.65 5.90
CA GLY A 141 -14.21 24.04 5.77
C GLY A 141 -15.35 24.98 5.34
N ILE A 142 -16.27 24.53 4.48
CA ILE A 142 -17.47 25.29 4.09
C ILE A 142 -18.37 25.52 5.31
N TYR A 143 -18.65 24.47 6.09
CA TYR A 143 -19.44 24.56 7.33
C TYR A 143 -18.77 25.47 8.37
N PHE A 144 -17.44 25.40 8.50
CA PHE A 144 -16.71 26.34 9.34
C PHE A 144 -16.91 27.78 8.87
N GLY A 145 -16.87 28.03 7.56
CA GLY A 145 -17.17 29.32 6.95
C GLY A 145 -18.56 29.84 7.34
N PHE A 146 -19.60 29.00 7.28
CA PHE A 146 -20.94 29.39 7.73
C PHE A 146 -21.02 29.66 9.24
N ALA A 147 -20.30 28.87 10.05
CA ALA A 147 -20.26 29.04 11.49
C ALA A 147 -19.67 30.40 11.93
N VAL A 148 -18.74 30.96 11.15
CA VAL A 148 -18.10 32.25 11.46
C VAL A 148 -18.79 33.46 10.83
N VAL A 149 -19.74 33.25 9.92
CA VAL A 149 -20.59 34.32 9.38
C VAL A 149 -21.73 34.62 10.36
N ASN A 150 -22.15 35.88 10.47
CA ASN A 150 -23.20 36.31 11.41
C ASN A 150 -24.49 35.49 11.25
N GLY A 151 -24.76 34.60 12.20
CA GLY A 151 -26.01 33.83 12.39
C GLY A 151 -26.40 33.77 13.87
N SER A 152 -27.53 33.14 14.22
CA SER A 152 -27.87 32.99 15.65
C SER A 152 -26.83 32.10 16.37
N PRO A 153 -26.59 32.25 17.68
CA PRO A 153 -25.64 31.38 18.41
C PRO A 153 -25.94 29.89 18.26
N ARG A 154 -27.22 29.54 18.07
CA ARG A 154 -27.67 28.17 17.81
C ARG A 154 -27.19 27.68 16.43
N ASP A 155 -27.32 28.52 15.40
CA ASP A 155 -26.90 28.16 14.04
C ASP A 155 -25.39 27.99 14.00
N GLN A 156 -24.63 28.94 14.56
CA GLN A 156 -23.17 28.85 14.66
C GLN A 156 -22.71 27.56 15.37
N LEU A 157 -23.39 27.17 16.46
CA LEU A 157 -23.10 25.92 17.17
C LEU A 157 -23.39 24.68 16.32
N VAL A 158 -24.49 24.67 15.56
CA VAL A 158 -24.82 23.58 14.64
C VAL A 158 -23.75 23.44 13.57
N GLU A 159 -23.43 24.53 12.88
CA GLU A 159 -22.43 24.55 11.81
C GLU A 159 -21.03 24.13 12.30
N PHE A 160 -20.62 24.58 13.50
CA PHE A 160 -19.35 24.18 14.11
C PHE A 160 -19.29 22.68 14.43
N ASN A 161 -20.38 22.11 14.96
CA ASN A 161 -20.46 20.68 15.24
C ASN A 161 -20.42 19.85 13.95
N VAL A 162 -21.15 20.26 12.92
CA VAL A 162 -21.15 19.59 11.61
C VAL A 162 -19.75 19.61 10.97
N SER A 163 -19.11 20.78 10.98
CA SER A 163 -17.71 20.93 10.55
C SER A 163 -16.78 19.98 11.30
N GLY A 164 -16.88 19.90 12.63
CA GLY A 164 -16.08 19.00 13.45
C GLY A 164 -16.29 17.53 13.12
N VAL A 165 -17.54 17.09 12.92
CA VAL A 165 -17.88 15.71 12.53
C VAL A 165 -17.25 15.35 11.19
N PHE A 166 -17.34 16.22 10.18
CA PHE A 166 -16.73 15.96 8.88
C PHE A 166 -15.20 15.97 8.92
N ALA A 167 -14.58 16.90 9.65
CA ALA A 167 -13.13 16.93 9.81
C ALA A 167 -12.59 15.65 10.48
N VAL A 168 -13.25 15.21 11.56
CA VAL A 168 -12.88 13.96 12.26
C VAL A 168 -13.13 12.74 11.39
N SER A 169 -14.26 12.68 10.67
CA SER A 169 -14.55 11.57 9.75
C SER A 169 -13.54 11.50 8.60
N GLY A 170 -13.13 12.64 8.06
CA GLY A 170 -12.07 12.75 7.04
C GLY A 170 -10.74 12.21 7.55
N LEU A 171 -10.34 12.62 8.75
CA LEU A 171 -9.07 12.19 9.36
C LEU A 171 -9.08 10.70 9.73
N LEU A 172 -10.13 10.23 10.40
CA LEU A 172 -10.26 8.82 10.78
C LEU A 172 -10.42 7.93 9.54
N GLY A 173 -11.10 8.42 8.50
CA GLY A 173 -11.22 7.76 7.21
C GLY A 173 -9.88 7.60 6.51
N LEU A 174 -9.05 8.63 6.55
CA LEU A 174 -7.71 8.60 5.97
C LEU A 174 -6.74 7.69 6.74
N LEU A 175 -6.82 7.69 8.07
CA LEU A 175 -5.81 7.04 8.91
C LEU A 175 -6.15 5.61 9.31
N TYR A 176 -7.43 5.28 9.45
CA TYR A 176 -7.84 4.03 10.10
C TYR A 176 -8.97 3.30 9.37
N TRP A 177 -10.01 4.01 8.94
CA TRP A 177 -11.25 3.37 8.48
C TRP A 177 -11.76 3.99 7.17
N PRO A 178 -11.19 3.61 6.01
CA PRO A 178 -11.53 4.18 4.71
C PRO A 178 -13.04 4.32 4.46
N VAL A 179 -13.85 3.34 4.88
CA VAL A 179 -15.31 3.34 4.74
C VAL A 179 -16.01 4.60 5.32
N LEU A 180 -15.39 5.30 6.28
CA LEU A 180 -15.94 6.56 6.80
C LEU A 180 -16.05 7.66 5.74
N LEU A 181 -15.21 7.65 4.69
CA LEU A 181 -15.22 8.68 3.65
C LEU A 181 -16.46 8.59 2.74
N PRO A 182 -16.82 7.45 2.13
CA PRO A 182 -18.07 7.34 1.39
C PRO A 182 -19.30 7.55 2.28
N LEU A 183 -19.26 7.08 3.54
CA LEU A 183 -20.34 7.34 4.50
C LEU A 183 -20.49 8.84 4.81
N ALA A 184 -19.38 9.58 4.90
CA ALA A 184 -19.41 11.02 5.08
C ALA A 184 -20.08 11.72 3.87
N TYR A 185 -19.80 11.31 2.63
CA TYR A 185 -20.53 11.85 1.47
C TYR A 185 -22.04 11.63 1.58
N PHE A 186 -22.49 10.41 1.89
CA PHE A 186 -23.92 10.14 2.07
C PHE A 186 -24.53 10.93 3.23
N ALA A 187 -23.78 11.11 4.33
CA ALA A 187 -24.20 11.92 5.46
C ALA A 187 -24.34 13.41 5.07
N HIS A 188 -23.42 13.92 4.24
CA HIS A 188 -23.50 15.29 3.71
C HIS A 188 -24.74 15.46 2.82
N ALA A 189 -24.97 14.55 1.86
CA ALA A 189 -26.16 14.58 1.02
C ALA A 189 -27.47 14.56 1.84
N ALA A 190 -27.52 13.71 2.87
CA ALA A 190 -28.68 13.61 3.76
C ALA A 190 -28.86 14.89 4.59
N TRP A 191 -27.76 15.47 5.08
CA TRP A 191 -27.77 16.72 5.82
C TRP A 191 -28.27 17.88 4.97
N ASP A 192 -27.76 18.03 3.74
CA ASP A 192 -28.19 19.06 2.80
C ASP A 192 -29.69 19.00 2.52
N LEU A 193 -30.24 17.80 2.30
CA LEU A 193 -31.69 17.59 2.12
C LEU A 193 -32.50 17.95 3.37
N ALA A 194 -31.99 17.61 4.56
CA ALA A 194 -32.70 17.82 5.82
C ALA A 194 -32.66 19.29 6.27
N HIS A 195 -31.52 19.96 6.10
CA HIS A 195 -31.25 21.29 6.65
C HIS A 195 -31.71 22.43 5.73
N HIS A 196 -31.74 22.22 4.41
CA HIS A 196 -32.15 23.25 3.44
C HIS A 196 -33.63 23.24 3.07
N ASN A 197 -34.51 22.73 3.93
CA ASN A 197 -35.96 22.83 3.74
C ASN A 197 -36.46 24.27 3.99
N ARG A 198 -36.21 25.14 2.98
CA ARG A 198 -36.75 26.47 2.60
C ARG A 198 -37.07 27.56 3.64
N ALA A 199 -36.93 27.35 4.94
CA ALA A 199 -37.53 28.26 5.93
C ALA A 199 -36.56 28.95 6.92
N ARG A 200 -35.24 28.68 6.91
CA ARG A 200 -34.41 29.02 8.09
C ARG A 200 -33.12 29.84 7.92
N LEU A 201 -32.63 30.15 6.72
CA LEU A 201 -31.38 30.91 6.58
C LEU A 201 -31.52 32.10 5.61
N PRO A 202 -32.03 33.26 6.07
CA PRO A 202 -32.13 34.48 5.25
C PRO A 202 -30.77 35.18 5.00
N LEU A 203 -29.67 34.67 5.55
CA LEU A 203 -28.37 35.36 5.58
C LEU A 203 -27.47 35.07 4.37
N VAL A 204 -27.69 33.95 3.66
CA VAL A 204 -26.96 33.61 2.42
C VAL A 204 -27.97 33.06 1.41
N ALA A 205 -28.22 33.82 0.33
CA ALA A 205 -29.07 33.37 -0.76
C ALA A 205 -28.35 32.29 -1.59
N ILE A 206 -28.52 31.03 -1.23
CA ILE A 206 -27.98 29.90 -1.98
C ILE A 206 -28.89 29.62 -3.19
N PRO A 207 -28.35 29.44 -4.41
CA PRO A 207 -29.15 29.10 -5.58
C PRO A 207 -29.93 27.80 -5.41
N GLN A 208 -31.14 27.73 -5.97
CA GLN A 208 -32.02 26.54 -5.84
C GLN A 208 -31.43 25.25 -6.43
N TRP A 209 -30.46 25.36 -7.34
CA TRP A 209 -29.78 24.22 -7.94
C TRP A 209 -28.65 23.66 -7.07
N TYR A 210 -28.15 24.42 -6.08
CA TYR A 210 -26.97 24.07 -5.29
C TYR A 210 -27.17 22.78 -4.49
N VAL A 211 -28.25 22.69 -3.72
CA VAL A 211 -28.55 21.51 -2.89
C VAL A 211 -28.77 20.24 -3.74
N PRO A 212 -29.62 20.25 -4.80
CA PRO A 212 -29.73 19.11 -5.71
C PRO A 212 -28.39 18.71 -6.34
N TRP A 213 -27.53 19.68 -6.68
CA TRP A 213 -26.21 19.43 -7.25
C TRP A 213 -25.28 18.74 -6.25
N CYS A 214 -25.17 19.24 -5.02
CA CYS A 214 -24.37 18.63 -3.96
C CYS A 214 -24.80 17.19 -3.72
N VAL A 215 -26.10 16.96 -3.53
CA VAL A 215 -26.66 15.61 -3.31
C VAL A 215 -26.30 14.65 -4.45
N VAL A 216 -26.39 15.08 -5.70
CA VAL A 216 -26.03 14.24 -6.85
C VAL A 216 -24.53 13.91 -6.84
N ILE A 217 -23.66 14.90 -6.63
CA ILE A 217 -22.21 14.66 -6.55
C ILE A 217 -21.89 13.71 -5.40
N ASP A 218 -22.40 13.98 -4.21
CA ASP A 218 -22.08 13.20 -3.01
C ASP A 218 -22.51 11.74 -3.14
N VAL A 219 -23.70 11.49 -3.72
CA VAL A 219 -24.18 10.12 -3.95
C VAL A 219 -23.33 9.42 -5.02
N ILE A 220 -22.98 10.10 -6.12
CA ILE A 220 -22.14 9.53 -7.18
C ILE A 220 -20.74 9.22 -6.65
N VAL A 221 -20.11 10.16 -5.95
CA VAL A 221 -18.77 9.99 -5.38
C VAL A 221 -18.80 8.92 -4.30
N GLY A 222 -19.73 8.98 -3.34
CA GLY A 222 -19.86 7.98 -2.28
C GLY A 222 -20.06 6.56 -2.83
N ALA A 223 -20.97 6.38 -3.80
CA ALA A 223 -21.20 5.08 -4.43
C ALA A 223 -20.01 4.61 -5.28
N GLY A 224 -19.39 5.52 -6.05
CA GLY A 224 -18.21 5.24 -6.85
C GLY A 224 -17.02 4.78 -5.99
N LEU A 225 -16.76 5.46 -4.87
CA LEU A 225 -15.73 5.07 -3.91
C LEU A 225 -16.03 3.69 -3.29
N LEU A 226 -17.29 3.39 -2.95
CA LEU A 226 -17.65 2.05 -2.46
C LEU A 226 -17.37 0.95 -3.49
N ILE A 227 -17.63 1.21 -4.77
CA ILE A 227 -17.40 0.23 -5.86
C ILE A 227 -15.90 0.02 -6.07
N ILE A 228 -15.14 1.11 -6.24
CA ILE A 228 -13.70 1.08 -6.52
C ILE A 228 -12.95 0.45 -5.33
N TRP A 229 -13.24 0.89 -4.10
CA TRP A 229 -12.48 0.41 -2.95
C TRP A 229 -12.80 -1.03 -2.56
N ARG A 230 -13.99 -1.52 -2.90
CA ARG A 230 -14.32 -2.93 -2.76
C ARG A 230 -13.61 -3.79 -3.80
N SER A 231 -13.40 -3.30 -5.03
CA SER A 231 -12.60 -4.02 -6.02
C SER A 231 -11.12 -4.05 -5.66
N ASP A 232 -10.64 -2.99 -5.02
CA ASP A 232 -9.23 -2.81 -4.65
C ASP A 232 -8.90 -3.43 -3.27
N GLY A 233 -9.89 -4.03 -2.59
CA GLY A 233 -9.71 -4.66 -1.27
C GLY A 233 -9.44 -3.68 -0.13
N LEU A 234 -9.75 -2.39 -0.30
CA LEU A 234 -9.55 -1.34 0.70
C LEU A 234 -10.68 -1.29 1.74
N ILE A 235 -11.89 -1.75 1.39
CA ILE A 235 -13.07 -1.90 2.28
C ILE A 235 -13.84 -3.19 2.00
#